data_AF-A0A1M4NI73-F1
#
_entry.id   AF-A0A1M4NI73-F1
#
_cell.length_a   1.000
_cell.length_b   1.000
_cell.length_c   1.000
_cell.angle_alpha   90.00
_cell.angle_beta   90.00
_cell.angle_gamma   90.00
#
_symmetry.space_group_name_H-M   'P 1'
#
loop_
_entity.id
_entity.type
_entity.pdbx_description
1 polymer ?
#
loop_
_entity_poly.entity_id
_entity_poly.type
_entity_poly.pdbx_seq_one_letter_code
_entity_poly.pdbx_strand_id
1 'polypeptide(L)'
;MNRLVEFGRAGVLGLYSRYGALKWEISSDAQALLKPNGSSEYYKFEGEVFNVCAGEKPLYYLDYPLYLDFGGLDLDTLGAYLCGEWVQDGKQSRLIKQFLEVYDRNISKNCLYLDPPYFSDLDHLLARQFHARHP
;
A
#
# COMPACT_ATOMS: atom_id res chain seq x y z
N MET A 1 -0.96 -15.03 -0.55
CA MET A 1 0.15 -15.05 -1.52
C MET A 1 1.37 -14.42 -0.87
N ASN A 2 2.58 -14.91 -1.14
CA ASN A 2 3.82 -14.26 -0.68
C ASN A 2 4.32 -13.31 -1.79
N ARG A 3 5.04 -12.27 -1.41
CA ARG A 3 5.64 -11.30 -2.31
C ARG A 3 7.14 -11.25 -2.11
N LEU A 4 7.90 -11.21 -3.21
CA LEU A 4 9.34 -10.98 -3.14
C LEU A 4 9.60 -9.53 -2.73
N VAL A 5 10.40 -9.33 -1.69
CA VAL A 5 10.79 -8.02 -1.17
C VAL A 5 12.29 -7.87 -1.32
N GLU A 6 12.72 -6.77 -1.94
CA GLU A 6 14.11 -6.44 -2.20
C GLU A 6 14.62 -5.44 -1.17
N PHE A 7 15.76 -5.77 -0.56
CA PHE A 7 16.47 -4.96 0.41
C PHE A 7 17.75 -4.35 -0.18
N GLY A 8 18.31 -4.97 -1.22
CA GLY A 8 19.54 -4.54 -1.89
C GLY A 8 20.84 -4.89 -1.14
N ARG A 9 20.75 -5.46 0.07
CA ARG A 9 21.88 -5.94 0.88
C ARG A 9 21.43 -7.01 1.87
N ALA A 10 22.36 -7.84 2.32
CA ALA A 10 22.11 -8.72 3.47
C ALA A 10 21.95 -7.90 4.76
N GLY A 11 21.17 -8.42 5.71
CA GLY A 11 20.92 -7.76 6.99
C GLY A 11 19.95 -8.53 7.87
N VAL A 12 19.52 -7.90 8.96
CA VAL A 12 18.56 -8.46 9.93
C VAL A 12 17.14 -8.04 9.56
N LEU A 13 16.28 -9.03 9.35
CA LEU A 13 14.86 -8.86 9.07
C LEU A 13 14.03 -9.42 10.23
N GLY A 14 13.10 -8.63 10.74
CA GLY A 14 12.14 -9.07 11.76
C GLY A 14 10.70 -8.72 11.43
N LEU A 15 9.78 -9.50 12.00
CA LEU A 15 8.35 -9.18 12.06
C LEU A 15 7.99 -8.79 13.49
N TYR A 16 7.23 -7.71 13.62
CA TYR A 16 6.84 -7.14 14.89
C TYR A 16 5.32 -6.98 14.95
N SER A 17 4.76 -7.02 16.15
CA SER A 17 3.40 -6.56 16.38
C SER A 17 3.32 -5.04 16.30
N ARG A 18 2.11 -4.49 16.12
CA ARG A 18 1.86 -3.03 16.15
C ARG A 18 2.33 -2.33 17.42
N TYR A 19 2.53 -3.09 18.51
CA TYR A 19 3.02 -2.58 19.80
C TYR A 19 4.52 -2.77 19.99
N GLY A 20 5.24 -3.23 18.96
CA GLY A 20 6.70 -3.40 18.97
C GLY A 20 7.20 -4.73 19.52
N ALA A 21 6.32 -5.68 19.84
CA ALA A 21 6.76 -7.01 20.27
C ALA A 21 7.31 -7.80 19.07
N LEU A 22 8.56 -8.28 19.19
CA LEU A 22 9.19 -9.13 18.18
C LEU A 22 8.45 -10.47 18.08
N LYS A 23 8.06 -10.87 16.87
CA LYS A 23 7.44 -12.17 16.58
C LYS A 23 8.44 -13.19 16.08
N TRP A 24 9.33 -12.76 15.19
CA TRP A 24 10.48 -13.53 14.72
C TRP A 24 11.49 -12.60 14.07
N GLU A 25 12.75 -13.05 14.02
CA GLU A 25 13.87 -12.35 13.41
C GLU A 25 14.77 -13.37 12.71
N ILE A 26 15.29 -13.01 11.54
CA ILE A 26 16.20 -13.83 10.74
C ILE A 26 17.28 -12.95 10.11
N SER A 27 18.44 -13.53 9.82
CA SER A 27 19.34 -12.97 8.82
C SER A 27 18.74 -13.20 7.44
N SER A 28 18.65 -12.14 6.64
CA SER A 28 18.16 -12.17 5.28
C SER A 28 19.28 -11.80 4.32
N ASP A 29 19.25 -12.41 3.12
CA ASP A 29 20.01 -11.94 1.97
C ASP A 29 19.43 -10.61 1.45
N ALA A 30 19.87 -10.18 0.26
CA ALA A 30 19.39 -8.97 -0.40
C ALA A 30 17.90 -8.97 -0.78
N GLN A 31 17.19 -10.09 -0.60
CA GLN A 31 15.76 -10.23 -0.86
C GLN A 31 15.14 -11.36 -0.02
N ALA A 32 13.83 -11.29 0.25
CA ALA A 32 13.08 -12.35 0.93
C ALA A 32 11.64 -12.45 0.43
N LEU A 33 11.06 -13.67 0.47
CA LEU A 33 9.64 -13.88 0.23
C LEU A 33 8.84 -13.63 1.51
N LEU A 34 8.06 -12.54 1.55
CA LEU A 34 7.29 -12.14 2.73
C LEU A 34 5.79 -12.20 2.48
N LYS A 35 5.03 -12.40 3.55
CA LYS A 35 3.57 -12.33 3.49
C LYS A 35 3.13 -10.86 3.57
N PRO A 36 2.13 -10.43 2.77
CA PRO A 36 1.42 -9.20 3.06
C PRO A 36 0.93 -9.23 4.51
N ASN A 37 1.25 -8.17 5.25
CA ASN A 37 0.86 -8.05 6.65
C ASN A 37 -0.43 -7.24 6.78
N GLY A 38 -1.13 -7.42 7.90
CA GLY A 38 -2.27 -6.60 8.27
C GLY A 38 -1.87 -5.42 9.17
N SER A 39 -2.87 -4.64 9.60
CA SER A 39 -2.71 -3.47 10.48
C SER A 39 -2.16 -3.78 11.89
N SER A 40 -2.07 -5.06 12.26
CA SER A 40 -1.60 -5.50 13.58
C SER A 40 -0.11 -5.84 13.63
N GLU A 41 0.60 -5.74 12.50
CA GLU A 41 1.99 -6.15 12.34
C GLU A 41 2.73 -5.20 11.40
N TYR A 42 4.06 -5.22 11.46
CA TYR A 42 4.94 -4.58 10.48
C TYR A 42 6.28 -5.31 10.42
N TYR A 43 7.02 -5.12 9.34
CA TYR A 43 8.37 -5.63 9.18
C TYR A 43 9.41 -4.56 9.52
N LYS A 44 10.58 -5.00 9.98
CA LYS A 44 11.74 -4.14 10.20
C LYS A 44 12.97 -4.77 9.55
N PHE A 45 13.68 -4.02 8.72
CA PHE A 45 14.94 -4.45 8.13
C PHE A 45 16.03 -3.44 8.47
N GLU A 46 17.08 -3.86 9.17
CA GLU A 46 18.20 -2.97 9.57
C GLU A 46 17.73 -1.67 10.27
N GLY A 47 16.67 -1.76 11.09
CA GLY A 47 16.11 -0.60 11.78
C GLY A 47 14.96 0.10 11.04
N GLU A 48 14.83 -0.08 9.74
CA GLU A 48 13.81 0.57 8.91
C GLU A 48 12.49 -0.18 8.94
N VAL A 49 11.39 0.53 9.20
CA VAL A 49 10.04 -0.04 9.26
C VAL A 49 9.38 -0.02 7.90
N PHE A 50 8.75 -1.12 7.51
CA PHE A 50 7.99 -1.21 6.28
C PHE A 50 6.84 -2.21 6.39
N ASN A 51 5.99 -2.22 5.37
CA ASN A 51 4.87 -3.12 5.22
C ASN A 51 4.96 -3.85 3.89
N VAL A 52 4.16 -4.88 3.72
CA VAL A 52 4.05 -5.65 2.47
C VAL A 52 2.58 -5.69 2.07
N CYS A 53 2.28 -5.30 0.83
CA CYS A 53 0.98 -5.46 0.19
C CYS A 53 1.09 -6.33 -1.06
N ALA A 54 -0.04 -6.67 -1.69
CA ALA A 54 -0.03 -7.37 -2.97
C ALA A 54 0.54 -6.48 -4.10
N GLY A 55 0.87 -7.11 -5.23
CA GLY A 55 1.39 -6.41 -6.42
C GLY A 55 2.13 -7.36 -7.36
N GLU A 56 2.33 -6.93 -8.60
CA GLU A 56 2.84 -7.76 -9.70
C GLU A 56 4.36 -7.92 -9.72
N LYS A 57 5.09 -6.97 -9.13
CA LYS A 57 6.57 -6.94 -9.13
C LYS A 57 7.15 -7.05 -7.71
N PRO A 58 8.44 -7.45 -7.58
CA PRO A 58 9.13 -7.40 -6.31
C PRO A 58 9.01 -6.02 -5.65
N LEU A 59 8.75 -5.99 -4.35
CA LEU A 59 8.61 -4.74 -3.59
C LEU A 59 10.00 -4.27 -3.15
N TYR A 60 10.40 -3.06 -3.52
CA TYR A 60 11.47 -2.42 -2.77
C TYR A 60 10.93 -1.97 -1.41
N TYR A 61 11.54 -2.43 -0.32
CA TYR A 61 10.93 -2.32 1.02
C TYR A 61 10.58 -0.88 1.44
N LEU A 62 11.35 0.13 0.98
CA LEU A 62 11.10 1.54 1.27
C LEU A 62 9.97 2.17 0.44
N ASP A 63 9.48 1.50 -0.61
CA ASP A 63 8.36 2.00 -1.39
C ASP A 63 7.01 1.85 -0.65
N TYR A 64 6.96 1.11 0.46
CA TYR A 64 5.74 0.89 1.24
C TYR A 64 5.97 0.96 2.77
N PRO A 65 6.36 2.14 3.30
CA PRO A 65 6.76 2.31 4.70
C PRO A 65 5.56 2.24 5.68
N LEU A 66 4.34 2.49 5.20
CA LEU A 66 3.11 2.53 5.99
C LEU A 66 2.11 1.51 5.49
N TYR A 67 1.39 0.88 6.41
CA TYR A 67 0.23 0.07 6.06
C TYR A 67 -0.90 1.00 5.59
N LEU A 68 -1.27 0.88 4.31
CA LEU A 68 -2.43 1.54 3.73
C LEU A 68 -3.62 0.57 3.69
N ASP A 69 -4.81 1.12 3.86
CA ASP A 69 -6.08 0.42 3.82
C ASP A 69 -7.15 1.41 3.35
N PHE A 70 -7.79 1.09 2.22
CA PHE A 70 -8.77 1.98 1.60
C PHE A 70 -10.21 1.56 1.89
N GLY A 71 -10.47 0.62 2.80
CA GLY A 71 -11.83 0.18 3.13
C GLY A 71 -12.71 1.28 3.73
N GLY A 72 -12.12 2.40 4.15
CA GLY A 72 -12.83 3.59 4.63
C GLY A 72 -12.83 4.78 3.67
N LEU A 73 -12.30 4.64 2.44
CA LEU A 73 -12.31 5.68 1.44
C LEU A 73 -13.69 5.72 0.77
N ASP A 74 -14.36 6.86 0.88
CA ASP A 74 -15.68 7.07 0.31
C ASP A 74 -15.58 7.36 -1.19
N LEU A 75 -16.29 6.56 -2.00
CA LEU A 75 -16.19 6.63 -3.46
C LEU A 75 -16.75 7.94 -4.02
N ASP A 76 -17.85 8.43 -3.46
CA ASP A 76 -18.47 9.69 -3.92
C ASP A 76 -17.59 10.89 -3.57
N THR A 77 -16.98 10.90 -2.38
CA THR A 77 -16.02 11.93 -1.97
C THR A 77 -14.77 11.90 -2.84
N LEU A 78 -14.25 10.71 -3.17
CA LEU A 78 -13.13 10.55 -4.12
C LEU A 78 -13.51 11.09 -5.51
N GLY A 79 -14.68 10.71 -6.03
CA GLY A 79 -15.16 11.19 -7.32
C GLY A 79 -15.33 12.71 -7.37
N ALA A 80 -15.92 13.30 -6.34
CA ALA A 80 -16.06 14.75 -6.19
C ALA A 80 -14.70 15.46 -6.16
N TYR A 81 -13.75 14.92 -5.39
CA TYR A 81 -12.38 15.45 -5.34
C TYR A 81 -11.71 15.45 -6.72
N LEU A 82 -11.85 14.37 -7.49
CA LEU A 82 -11.31 14.27 -8.84
C LEU A 82 -11.98 15.25 -9.83
N CYS A 83 -13.22 15.66 -9.55
CA CYS A 83 -13.91 16.74 -10.27
C CYS A 83 -13.50 18.15 -9.82
N GLY A 84 -12.58 18.29 -8.86
CA GLY A 84 -12.09 19.56 -8.35
C GLY A 84 -12.85 20.11 -7.15
N GLU A 85 -13.72 19.31 -6.52
CA GLU A 85 -14.42 19.72 -5.31
C GLU A 85 -13.52 19.64 -4.06
N TRP A 86 -13.80 20.52 -3.10
CA TRP A 86 -13.06 20.57 -1.85
C TRP A 86 -13.57 19.54 -0.83
N VAL A 87 -12.67 18.74 -0.26
CA VAL A 87 -12.99 17.75 0.78
C VAL A 87 -12.71 18.33 2.16
N GLN A 88 -13.76 18.56 2.96
CA GLN A 88 -13.63 19.07 4.33
C GLN A 88 -13.28 17.99 5.36
N ASP A 89 -13.62 16.73 5.09
CA ASP A 89 -13.31 15.62 5.99
C ASP A 89 -11.81 15.29 5.94
N GLY A 90 -11.11 15.51 7.06
CA GLY A 90 -9.67 15.31 7.15
C GLY A 90 -9.22 13.85 6.98
N LYS A 91 -10.07 12.88 7.34
CA LYS A 91 -9.78 11.46 7.13
C LYS A 91 -9.88 11.11 5.65
N GLN A 92 -10.95 11.55 4.98
CA GLN A 92 -11.14 11.34 3.54
C GLN A 92 -10.03 12.03 2.74
N SER A 93 -9.72 13.28 3.06
CA SER A 93 -8.61 14.02 2.42
C SER A 93 -7.29 13.26 2.51
N ARG A 94 -6.97 12.68 3.68
CA ARG A 94 -5.78 11.83 3.86
C ARG A 94 -5.84 10.56 3.03
N LEU A 95 -6.96 9.83 3.05
CA LEU A 95 -7.11 8.58 2.31
C LEU A 95 -7.03 8.81 0.79
N ILE A 96 -7.65 9.87 0.28
CA ILE A 96 -7.55 10.28 -1.13
C ILE A 96 -6.09 10.54 -1.51
N LYS A 97 -5.36 11.31 -0.71
CA LYS A 97 -3.95 11.59 -0.98
C LYS A 97 -3.13 10.28 -1.04
N GLN A 98 -3.32 9.39 -0.08
CA GLN A 98 -2.64 8.09 -0.05
C GLN A 98 -3.02 7.20 -1.23
N PHE A 99 -4.29 7.25 -1.66
CA PHE A 99 -4.79 6.50 -2.81
C PHE A 99 -4.14 7.00 -4.11
N LEU A 100 -4.03 8.31 -4.29
CA LEU A 100 -3.35 8.91 -5.45
C LEU A 100 -1.84 8.66 -5.45
N GLU A 101 -1.18 8.68 -4.29
CA GLU A 101 0.24 8.31 -4.17
C GLU A 101 0.49 6.85 -4.61
N VAL A 102 -0.47 5.95 -4.37
CA VAL A 102 -0.42 4.57 -4.87
C VAL A 102 -0.56 4.53 -6.39
N TYR A 103 -1.48 5.32 -6.99
CA TYR A 103 -1.56 5.46 -8.46
C TYR A 103 -0.26 5.95 -9.07
N ASP A 104 0.30 7.05 -8.55
CA ASP A 104 1.54 7.62 -9.06
C ASP A 104 2.67 6.58 -9.02
N ARG A 105 2.74 5.79 -7.94
CA ARG A 105 3.71 4.71 -7.83
C ARG A 105 3.45 3.60 -8.85
N ASN A 106 2.21 3.16 -9.01
CA ASN A 106 1.82 2.13 -9.98
C ASN A 106 2.12 2.56 -11.42
N ILE A 107 1.79 3.80 -11.77
CA ILE A 107 2.11 4.42 -13.06
C ILE A 107 3.62 4.45 -13.27
N SER A 108 4.40 4.92 -12.28
CA SER A 108 5.86 5.00 -12.40
C SER A 108 6.54 3.64 -12.62
N LYS A 109 5.93 2.56 -12.12
CA LYS A 109 6.41 1.18 -12.27
C LYS A 109 5.78 0.46 -13.47
N ASN A 110 4.85 1.11 -14.14
CA ASN A 110 4.11 0.62 -15.31
C ASN A 110 3.45 -0.74 -15.07
N CYS A 111 2.85 -0.93 -13.89
CA CYS A 111 2.19 -2.17 -13.47
C CYS A 111 1.35 -1.93 -12.19
N LEU A 112 0.54 -2.90 -11.76
CA LEU A 112 -0.10 -2.87 -10.44
C LEU A 112 0.95 -3.19 -9.37
N TYR A 113 1.81 -2.22 -9.07
CA TYR A 113 2.98 -2.37 -8.21
C TYR A 113 2.62 -2.46 -6.72
N LEU A 114 1.76 -1.57 -6.25
CA LEU A 114 1.18 -1.59 -4.92
C LEU A 114 -0.31 -1.83 -5.07
N ASP A 115 -0.78 -2.92 -4.47
CA ASP A 115 -2.19 -3.23 -4.32
C ASP A 115 -2.50 -3.42 -2.82
N PRO A 116 -2.61 -2.31 -2.05
CA PRO A 116 -3.11 -2.35 -0.69
C PRO A 116 -4.56 -2.85 -0.63
N PRO A 117 -5.03 -3.29 0.56
CA PRO A 117 -6.44 -3.63 0.77
C PRO A 117 -7.40 -2.58 0.21
N TYR A 118 -8.40 -3.05 -0.55
CA TYR A 118 -9.45 -2.27 -1.20
C TYR A 118 -9.02 -1.33 -2.34
N PHE A 119 -7.73 -1.29 -2.72
CA PHE A 119 -7.27 -0.41 -3.80
C PHE A 119 -7.89 -0.79 -5.16
N SER A 120 -7.67 -2.02 -5.62
CA SER A 120 -8.17 -2.47 -6.93
C SER A 120 -9.71 -2.46 -7.01
N ASP A 121 -10.40 -2.79 -5.91
CA ASP A 121 -11.86 -2.75 -5.85
C ASP A 121 -12.38 -1.32 -6.09
N LEU A 122 -11.77 -0.33 -5.44
CA LEU A 122 -12.13 1.07 -5.61
C LEU A 122 -11.78 1.60 -6.99
N ASP A 123 -10.61 1.26 -7.56
CA ASP A 123 -10.25 1.61 -8.94
C ASP A 123 -11.31 1.11 -9.93
N HIS A 124 -11.71 -0.16 -9.81
CA HIS A 124 -12.77 -0.72 -10.66
C HIS A 124 -14.12 -0.02 -10.48
N LEU A 125 -14.53 0.29 -9.25
CA LEU A 125 -15.77 0.99 -8.99
C LEU A 125 -15.75 2.42 -9.54
N LEU A 126 -14.63 3.12 -9.38
CA LEU A 126 -14.41 4.48 -9.88
C LEU A 126 -14.49 4.51 -11.41
N ALA A 127 -13.79 3.59 -12.09
CA ALA A 127 -13.83 3.47 -13.54
C ALA A 127 -15.25 3.24 -14.08
N ARG A 128 -16.06 2.42 -13.38
CA ARG A 128 -17.47 2.18 -13.73
C ARG A 128 -18.34 3.43 -13.51
N GLN A 129 -18.11 4.18 -12.43
CA GLN A 129 -18.86 5.40 -12.14
C GLN A 129 -18.60 6.49 -13.20
N PHE A 130 -17.36 6.63 -13.66
CA PHE A 130 -17.02 7.56 -14.74
C PHE A 130 -17.65 7.15 -16.08
N HIS A 131 -17.59 5.88 -16.47
CA HIS A 131 -18.26 5.41 -17.69
C HIS A 131 -19.79 5.63 -17.65
N ALA A 132 -20.42 5.40 -16.49
CA ALA A 132 -21.86 5.63 -16.35
C ALA A 132 -22.26 7.11 -16.47
N ARG A 133 -21.35 8.04 -16.14
CA ARG A 133 -21.58 9.49 -16.21
C ARG A 133 -21.21 10.10 -17.57
N HIS A 134 -20.42 9.41 -18.38
CA HIS A 134 -19.97 9.86 -19.71
C HIS A 134 -20.10 8.72 -20.74
N PRO A 135 -21.33 8.40 -21.21
CA PRO A 135 -21.57 7.35 -22.21
C PRO A 135 -21.11 7.72 -23.63
#